data_AF-A0A317YP59-F1
#
_entry.id   AF-A0A317YP59-F1
#
_cell.length_a   1.000
_cell.length_b   1.000
_cell.length_c   1.000
_cell.angle_alpha   90.00
_cell.angle_beta   90.00
_cell.angle_gamma   90.00
#
_symmetry.space_group_name_H-M   'P 1'
#
loop_
_entity.id
_entity.type
_entity.pdbx_description
1 polymer ?
#
loop_
_entity_poly.entity_id
_entity_poly.type
_entity_poly.pdbx_seq_one_letter_code
_entity_poly.pdbx_strand_id
1 'polypeptide(L)'
;KVGSLLVQQLAKENVPFTAGVRQSDQLNALKSQGMKAILVDVENDSIETLTETFKPFDKVIFSVGSGGNTGADKTIIVDLDGAVRSMIASKEANIKHYVMVSTYDSRRQAFDDSGDLKPYTIAK
;
A
#
# COMPACT_ATOMS: atom_id res chain seq x y z
N LYS A 1 -6.23 -7.47 2.57
CA LYS A 1 -7.69 -7.54 2.82
C LYS A 1 -8.39 -6.20 2.56
N VAL A 2 -7.98 -5.10 3.22
CA VAL A 2 -8.59 -3.77 3.04
C VAL A 2 -8.59 -3.33 1.57
N GLY A 3 -7.44 -3.40 0.88
CA GLY A 3 -7.35 -3.04 -0.55
C GLY A 3 -8.33 -3.81 -1.44
N SER A 4 -8.51 -5.11 -1.20
CA SER A 4 -9.47 -5.94 -1.95
C SER A 4 -10.92 -5.50 -1.73
N LEU A 5 -11.29 -5.12 -0.51
CA LEU A 5 -12.64 -4.60 -0.23
C LEU A 5 -12.85 -3.22 -0.86
N LEU A 6 -11.82 -2.37 -0.79
CA LEU A 6 -11.86 -1.02 -1.35
C LEU A 6 -12.08 -1.07 -2.87
N VAL A 7 -11.34 -1.89 -3.62
CA VAL A 7 -11.50 -1.95 -5.08
C VAL A 7 -12.89 -2.47 -5.48
N GLN A 8 -13.48 -3.37 -4.71
CA GLN A 8 -14.86 -3.84 -4.94
C GLN A 8 -15.88 -2.73 -4.68
N GLN A 9 -15.68 -1.95 -3.61
CA GLN A 9 -16.53 -0.81 -3.30
C GLN A 9 -16.43 0.28 -4.38
N LEU A 10 -15.21 0.66 -4.77
CA LEU A 10 -14.98 1.67 -5.82
C LEU A 10 -15.56 1.23 -7.16
N ALA A 11 -15.44 -0.06 -7.51
CA ALA A 11 -16.06 -0.60 -8.71
C ALA A 11 -17.59 -0.52 -8.66
N LYS A 12 -18.21 -0.89 -7.53
CA LYS A 12 -19.67 -0.78 -7.33
C LYS A 12 -20.16 0.66 -7.43
N GLU A 13 -19.38 1.61 -6.94
CA GLU A 13 -19.68 3.05 -6.96
C GLU A 13 -19.28 3.73 -8.28
N ASN A 14 -18.74 2.99 -9.25
CA ASN A 14 -18.24 3.51 -10.54
C ASN A 14 -17.18 4.62 -10.40
N VAL A 15 -16.39 4.57 -9.31
CA VAL A 15 -15.26 5.49 -9.12
C VAL A 15 -14.08 5.00 -9.97
N PRO A 16 -13.44 5.85 -10.78
CA PRO A 16 -12.25 5.45 -11.54
C PRO A 16 -11.08 5.13 -10.61
N PHE A 17 -10.49 3.95 -10.75
CA PHE A 17 -9.28 3.56 -10.02
C PHE A 17 -8.40 2.64 -10.89
N THR A 18 -7.16 2.48 -10.44
CA THR A 18 -6.25 1.41 -10.90
C THR A 18 -5.68 0.73 -9.66
N ALA A 19 -5.82 -0.60 -9.57
CA ALA A 19 -5.29 -1.37 -8.45
C ALA A 19 -3.80 -1.69 -8.66
N GLY A 20 -2.93 -1.26 -7.74
CA GLY A 20 -1.54 -1.71 -7.67
C GLY A 20 -1.44 -3.05 -6.95
N VAL A 21 -0.83 -4.04 -7.60
CA VAL A 21 -0.65 -5.40 -7.05
C VAL A 21 0.76 -5.90 -7.32
N ARG A 22 1.30 -6.77 -6.45
CA ARG A 22 2.67 -7.28 -6.60
C ARG A 22 2.76 -8.48 -7.54
N GLN A 23 1.75 -9.35 -7.55
CA GLN A 23 1.80 -10.64 -8.25
C GLN A 23 0.98 -10.62 -9.55
N SER A 24 1.49 -11.27 -10.59
CA SER A 24 0.80 -11.42 -11.89
C SER A 24 -0.57 -12.07 -11.77
N ASP A 25 -0.74 -13.00 -10.84
CA ASP A 25 -2.01 -13.70 -10.65
C ASP A 25 -3.09 -12.77 -10.10
N GLN A 26 -2.71 -11.85 -9.21
CA GLN A 26 -3.59 -10.80 -8.70
C GLN A 26 -3.97 -9.81 -9.81
N LEU A 27 -3.00 -9.45 -10.66
CA LEU A 27 -3.21 -8.58 -11.81
C LEU A 27 -4.23 -9.19 -12.77
N ASN A 28 -4.05 -10.46 -13.12
CA ASN A 28 -4.92 -11.18 -14.04
C ASN A 28 -6.32 -11.39 -13.46
N ALA A 29 -6.43 -11.70 -12.16
CA ALA A 29 -7.71 -11.86 -11.49
C ALA A 29 -8.54 -10.56 -11.43
N LEU A 30 -7.90 -9.41 -11.27
CA LEU A 30 -8.60 -8.12 -11.30
C LEU A 30 -9.01 -7.73 -12.73
N LYS A 31 -8.13 -7.96 -13.71
CA LYS A 31 -8.42 -7.70 -15.13
C LYS A 31 -9.57 -8.57 -15.65
N SER A 32 -9.66 -9.84 -15.24
CA SER A 32 -10.78 -10.73 -15.62
C SER A 32 -12.12 -10.30 -15.03
N GLN A 33 -12.11 -9.51 -13.96
CA GLN A 33 -13.29 -8.86 -13.39
C GLN A 33 -13.59 -7.49 -14.03
N GLY A 34 -12.86 -7.11 -15.08
CA GLY A 34 -13.02 -5.82 -15.76
C GLY A 34 -12.39 -4.62 -15.04
N MET A 35 -11.58 -4.86 -13.99
CA MET A 35 -10.92 -3.80 -13.24
C MET A 35 -9.56 -3.43 -13.86
N LYS A 36 -9.18 -2.15 -13.77
CA LYS A 36 -7.82 -1.72 -14.11
C LYS A 36 -6.86 -2.11 -13.00
N ALA A 37 -5.74 -2.71 -13.37
CA ALA A 37 -4.69 -3.08 -12.43
C ALA A 37 -3.31 -2.99 -13.10
N ILE A 38 -2.30 -2.69 -12.29
CA ILE A 38 -0.89 -2.54 -12.67
C ILE A 38 0.01 -3.24 -11.64
N LEU A 39 1.22 -3.64 -12.06
CA LEU A 39 2.21 -4.18 -11.13
C LEU A 39 2.88 -3.04 -10.39
N VAL A 40 2.96 -3.18 -9.07
CA VAL A 40 3.69 -2.29 -8.16
C VAL A 40 4.30 -3.16 -7.07
N ASP A 41 5.62 -3.08 -6.92
CA ASP A 41 6.37 -3.77 -5.88
C ASP A 41 7.15 -2.77 -5.02
N VAL A 42 6.56 -2.33 -3.91
CA VAL A 42 7.18 -1.36 -3.00
C VAL A 42 8.46 -1.86 -2.34
N GLU A 43 8.72 -3.17 -2.37
CA GLU A 43 9.95 -3.78 -1.86
C GLU A 43 11.10 -3.68 -2.88
N ASN A 44 10.81 -3.85 -4.18
CA ASN A 44 11.84 -4.01 -5.21
C ASN A 44 11.90 -2.85 -6.22
N ASP A 45 10.79 -2.18 -6.51
CA ASP A 45 10.75 -1.06 -7.45
C ASP A 45 11.50 0.15 -6.86
N SER A 46 12.32 0.80 -7.68
CA SER A 46 13.01 2.02 -7.27
C SER A 46 12.02 3.17 -7.04
N ILE A 47 12.43 4.20 -6.31
CA ILE A 47 11.58 5.39 -6.11
C ILE A 47 11.23 6.00 -7.47
N GLU A 48 12.17 6.06 -8.41
CA GLU A 48 11.93 6.57 -9.76
C GLU A 48 10.89 5.74 -10.51
N THR A 49 10.97 4.41 -10.44
CA THR A 49 9.96 3.52 -11.03
C THR A 49 8.58 3.75 -10.42
N LEU A 50 8.49 3.89 -9.10
CA LEU A 50 7.24 4.23 -8.42
C LEU A 50 6.73 5.61 -8.83
N THR A 51 7.61 6.62 -8.92
CA THR A 51 7.28 7.99 -9.35
C THR A 51 6.67 7.98 -10.75
N GLU A 52 7.31 7.34 -11.73
CA GLU A 52 6.75 7.22 -13.09
C GLU A 52 5.40 6.51 -13.08
N THR A 53 5.26 5.47 -12.27
CA THR A 53 4.00 4.73 -12.12
C THR A 53 2.90 5.61 -11.54
N PHE A 54 3.23 6.54 -10.64
CA PHE A 54 2.25 7.37 -9.92
C PHE A 54 1.84 8.63 -10.69
N LYS A 55 2.65 9.13 -11.63
CA LYS A 55 2.36 10.36 -12.42
C LYS A 55 0.96 10.47 -13.02
N PRO A 56 0.31 9.40 -13.52
CA PRO A 56 -1.02 9.50 -14.11
C PRO A 56 -2.16 9.71 -13.10
N PHE A 57 -1.86 9.64 -11.79
CA PHE A 57 -2.85 9.66 -10.72
C PHE A 57 -2.81 10.99 -9.94
N ASP A 58 -3.93 11.33 -9.30
CA ASP A 58 -4.06 12.48 -8.40
C ASP A 58 -4.09 12.07 -6.90
N LYS A 59 -4.39 10.80 -6.64
CA LYS A 59 -4.47 10.20 -5.31
C LYS A 59 -3.78 8.84 -5.26
N VAL A 60 -3.11 8.56 -4.14
CA VAL A 60 -2.52 7.24 -3.84
C VAL A 60 -3.06 6.76 -2.51
N ILE A 61 -3.52 5.51 -2.46
CA ILE A 61 -4.00 4.85 -1.24
C ILE A 61 -3.06 3.69 -0.94
N PHE A 62 -2.23 3.84 0.08
CA PHE A 62 -1.35 2.79 0.56
C PHE A 62 -2.10 1.87 1.51
N SER A 63 -2.45 0.68 1.03
CA SER A 63 -3.15 -0.35 1.80
C SER A 63 -2.37 -1.67 1.88
N VAL A 64 -1.08 -1.62 1.52
CA VAL A 64 -0.17 -2.77 1.54
C VAL A 64 0.33 -3.00 2.98
N GLY A 65 0.58 -4.26 3.31
CA GLY A 65 1.26 -4.67 4.52
C GLY A 65 1.83 -6.07 4.34
N SER A 66 2.91 -6.37 5.05
CA SER A 66 3.60 -7.66 4.99
C SER A 66 2.71 -8.85 5.40
N GLY A 67 1.82 -8.62 6.37
CA GLY A 67 0.86 -9.60 6.87
C GLY A 67 1.40 -10.41 8.06
N GLY A 68 0.50 -10.85 8.95
CA GLY A 68 0.86 -11.43 10.25
C GLY A 68 1.61 -12.76 10.23
N ASN A 69 1.79 -13.38 9.06
CA ASN A 69 2.57 -14.61 8.89
C ASN A 69 4.02 -14.34 8.44
N THR A 70 4.44 -13.09 8.37
CA THR A 70 5.78 -12.69 7.92
C THR A 70 6.65 -12.27 9.10
N GLY A 71 7.97 -12.37 8.91
CA GLY A 71 8.94 -11.97 9.94
C GLY A 71 9.02 -10.46 10.13
N ALA A 72 9.74 -10.05 11.18
CA ALA A 72 9.99 -8.65 11.49
C ALA A 72 10.73 -7.92 10.35
N ASP A 73 11.56 -8.64 9.58
CA ASP A 73 12.22 -8.15 8.38
C ASP A 73 11.21 -7.62 7.34
N LYS A 74 10.15 -8.39 7.05
CA LYS A 74 9.12 -7.98 6.10
C LYS A 74 8.25 -6.85 6.63
N THR A 75 8.01 -6.81 7.94
CA THR A 75 7.33 -5.65 8.56
C THR A 75 8.13 -4.37 8.31
N ILE A 76 9.45 -4.41 8.50
CA ILE A 76 10.31 -3.24 8.24
C ILE A 76 10.34 -2.90 6.75
N ILE A 77 10.59 -3.88 5.88
CA ILE A 77 10.76 -3.65 4.44
C ILE A 77 9.46 -3.18 3.79
N VAL A 78 8.32 -3.78 4.13
CA VAL A 78 7.05 -3.51 3.43
C VAL A 78 6.23 -2.43 4.12
N ASP A 79 6.01 -2.57 5.44
CA ASP A 79 5.10 -1.67 6.16
C ASP A 79 5.73 -0.31 6.45
N LEU A 80 7.04 -0.26 6.74
CA LEU A 80 7.77 0.98 7.01
C LEU A 80 8.48 1.51 5.75
N ASP A 81 9.51 0.81 5.25
CA ASP A 81 10.33 1.28 4.12
C ASP A 81 9.49 1.43 2.84
N GLY A 82 8.68 0.42 2.50
CA GLY A 82 7.76 0.47 1.37
C GLY A 82 6.76 1.63 1.44
N ALA A 83 6.25 1.95 2.65
CA ALA A 83 5.40 3.12 2.84
C ALA A 83 6.18 4.42 2.61
N VAL A 84 7.37 4.57 3.19
CA VAL A 84 8.24 5.74 3.00
C VAL A 84 8.60 5.95 1.53
N ARG A 85 9.03 4.89 0.83
CA ARG A 85 9.35 4.94 -0.61
C ARG A 85 8.15 5.41 -1.42
N SER A 86 6.96 4.87 -1.14
CA SER A 86 5.74 5.28 -1.84
C SER A 86 5.34 6.73 -1.54
N MET A 87 5.62 7.24 -0.33
CA MET A 87 5.40 8.65 0.02
C MET A 87 6.36 9.57 -0.72
N ILE A 88 7.65 9.21 -0.80
CA ILE A 88 8.65 9.97 -1.55
C ILE A 88 8.26 10.00 -3.04
N ALA A 89 7.96 8.85 -3.62
CA ALA A 89 7.54 8.75 -5.02
C ALA A 89 6.25 9.54 -5.30
N SER A 90 5.29 9.51 -4.36
CA SER A 90 4.06 10.31 -4.47
C SER A 90 4.35 11.81 -4.44
N LYS A 91 5.29 12.26 -3.61
CA LYS A 91 5.72 13.65 -3.56
C LYS A 91 6.37 14.08 -4.88
N GLU A 92 7.26 13.26 -5.43
CA GLU A 92 7.93 13.53 -6.71
C GLU A 92 6.97 13.51 -7.91
N ALA A 93 5.97 12.62 -7.88
CA ALA A 93 4.90 12.56 -8.87
C ALA A 93 3.83 13.66 -8.69
N ASN A 94 3.98 14.54 -7.69
CA ASN A 94 3.06 15.63 -7.38
C ASN A 94 1.62 15.15 -7.06
N ILE A 95 1.51 14.01 -6.37
CA ILE A 95 0.25 13.44 -5.89
C ILE A 95 -0.34 14.38 -4.83
N LYS A 96 -1.61 14.78 -5.02
CA LYS A 96 -2.27 15.76 -4.14
C LYS A 96 -2.77 15.14 -2.84
N HIS A 97 -3.16 13.87 -2.90
CA HIS A 97 -3.70 13.16 -1.73
C HIS A 97 -3.04 11.79 -1.60
N TYR A 98 -2.32 11.61 -0.50
CA TYR A 98 -1.79 10.32 -0.10
C TYR A 98 -2.52 9.85 1.16
N VAL A 99 -3.13 8.66 1.10
CA VAL A 99 -3.86 8.07 2.22
C VAL A 99 -3.16 6.79 2.65
N MET A 100 -2.73 6.73 3.91
CA MET A 100 -2.15 5.54 4.50
C MET A 100 -3.19 4.79 5.33
N VAL A 101 -3.42 3.52 5.01
CA VAL A 101 -4.17 2.62 5.89
C VAL A 101 -3.21 2.12 6.97
N SER A 102 -3.23 2.81 8.12
CA SER A 102 -2.46 2.46 9.30
C SER A 102 -3.22 1.46 10.21
N THR A 103 -2.77 1.32 11.45
CA THR A 103 -3.40 0.51 12.51
C THR A 103 -4.32 1.37 13.39
N TYR A 104 -5.07 0.71 14.28
CA TYR A 104 -6.00 1.38 15.21
C TYR A 104 -5.31 2.40 16.11
N ASP A 105 -4.13 2.06 16.62
CA ASP A 105 -3.33 2.94 17.47
C ASP A 105 -1.85 2.77 17.17
N SER A 106 -1.22 3.81 16.61
CA SER A 106 0.22 3.90 16.38
C SER A 106 0.87 5.03 17.19
N ARG A 107 0.20 5.51 18.24
CA ARG A 107 0.77 6.50 19.13
C ARG A 107 1.91 5.88 19.93
N ARG A 108 2.85 6.71 20.36
CA ARG A 108 4.04 6.25 21.08
C ARG A 108 3.74 5.46 22.36
N GLN A 109 2.65 5.80 23.05
CA GLN A 109 2.18 5.07 24.23
C GLN A 109 1.76 3.63 23.90
N ALA A 110 1.19 3.42 22.71
CA ALA A 110 0.69 2.12 22.30
C ALA A 110 1.81 1.11 21.97
N PHE A 111 3.06 1.56 21.82
CA PHE A 111 4.18 0.69 21.42
C PHE A 111 4.49 -0.37 22.47
N ASP A 112 4.52 0.00 23.75
CA ASP A 112 4.81 -0.95 24.82
C ASP A 112 3.56 -1.78 25.18
N ASP A 113 2.38 -1.17 25.08
CA ASP A 113 1.10 -1.83 25.36
C ASP A 113 0.72 -2.90 24.31
N SER A 114 1.36 -2.88 23.13
CA SER A 114 1.06 -3.80 22.03
C SER A 114 1.83 -5.13 22.09
N GLY A 115 2.71 -5.33 23.07
CA GLY A 115 3.39 -6.61 23.30
C GLY A 115 4.11 -7.13 22.06
N ASP A 116 3.75 -8.32 21.59
CA ASP A 116 4.35 -8.94 20.40
C ASP A 116 4.08 -8.15 19.10
N LEU A 117 3.08 -7.28 19.07
CA LEU A 117 2.78 -6.39 17.95
C LEU A 117 3.59 -5.09 17.98
N LYS A 118 4.48 -4.90 18.94
CA LYS A 118 5.30 -3.69 19.07
C LYS A 118 6.07 -3.34 17.78
N PRO A 119 6.78 -4.27 17.11
CA PRO A 119 7.48 -3.95 15.85
C PRO A 119 6.52 -3.48 14.74
N TYR A 120 5.35 -4.11 14.65
CA TYR A 120 4.31 -3.73 13.69
C TYR A 120 3.74 -2.35 14.00
N THR A 121 3.48 -2.04 15.27
CA THR A 121 2.93 -0.76 15.72
C THR A 121 3.92 0.39 15.51
N ILE A 122 5.22 0.14 15.65
CA ILE A 122 6.29 1.11 15.35
C ILE A 122 6.38 1.40 13.84
N ALA A 123 6.14 0.40 13.00
CA ALA A 123 6.22 0.53 11.55
C ALA A 123 5.04 1.31 10.94
N LYS A 124 3.96 1.53 11.69
CA LYS A 124 2.67 2.08 11.21
C LYS A 124 2.43 3.52 11.66
#